data_AF-A0A3N5HRD6-F1
#
_entry.id   AF-A0A3N5HRD6-F1
#
_cell.length_a   1.000
_cell.length_b   1.000
_cell.length_c   1.000
_cell.angle_alpha   90.00
_cell.angle_beta   90.00
_cell.angle_gamma   90.00
#
_symmetry.space_group_name_H-M   'P 1'
#
loop_
_entity.id
_entity.type
_entity.pdbx_description
1 polymer ?
#
loop_
_entity_poly.entity_id
_entity_poly.type
_entity_poly.pdbx_seq_one_letter_code
_entity_poly.pdbx_strand_id
1 'polypeptide(L)'
;MPQSEISTWLQFALQQMAAESYLDGIDWNNAEQVKTQLRLGNNRPGFPQTGATRFTGTISNGLQDQAFVERYQIVDHHASDATGFSATLMKDATTNTYTLSFRSLEYQNQVDGGDWQRDGLPGAAGEIVGTGFALAQLVSMERYYRELKANPLKLPPGAILNVTGYSLGGHLATVFTQLHANEIVATYTFNGGGRGGINGGTSGLSETDRIREMLQFAEDQILDWDPTGNVFRDGNGGNIYSEQWYEGVRGQTVFQFRPTSSFLPPGQIGSAPGFEKITQLVGQATHNDQSYVANSGIHGDPTTIFIEDQPNVDGLGGLFGQSGSFGTTHSITLLVDSLALMELFQKVDGTLDQATIEGIFAAASSQTGSGVVGLAGLAEGNSLENALDVLGKILVPNYTPTPSGRQTNDFGNLTFRNQFYTHLQEVKAALNGQTHQIVSLVNMPVETIKGHALLPEEAGTAYRYAVKNLNPFVVVGADYTQFHNPGDLDLYDPSTGNGSITLEYLKDRTAFLGKKIEVNQANTGGSLSLIYYKDNDSGYEIGLSDAPLSQMTFGSATDETING
;
A
#
# COMPACT_ATOMS: atom_id res chain seq x y z
N MET A 1 13.04 -15.29 11.24
CA MET A 1 11.81 -15.13 12.04
C MET A 1 10.68 -15.88 11.37
N PRO A 2 9.69 -16.39 12.13
CA PRO A 2 8.47 -16.93 11.53
C PRO A 2 7.75 -15.87 10.69
N GLN A 3 7.03 -16.31 9.66
CA GLN A 3 6.25 -15.46 8.77
C GLN A 3 5.09 -14.82 9.56
N SER A 4 5.06 -13.49 9.64
CA SER A 4 3.94 -12.72 10.19
C SER A 4 2.86 -12.47 9.13
N GLU A 5 1.65 -12.05 9.55
CA GLU A 5 0.59 -11.62 8.62
C GLU A 5 1.06 -10.47 7.72
N ILE A 6 1.72 -9.46 8.27
CA ILE A 6 2.29 -8.33 7.52
C ILE A 6 3.27 -8.81 6.45
N SER A 7 4.19 -9.71 6.79
CA SER A 7 5.13 -10.27 5.82
C SER A 7 4.44 -11.09 4.73
N THR A 8 3.29 -11.71 5.05
CA THR A 8 2.44 -12.43 4.09
C THR A 8 1.73 -11.47 3.16
N TRP A 9 1.13 -10.40 3.70
CA TRP A 9 0.47 -9.35 2.93
C TRP A 9 1.44 -8.67 1.96
N LEU A 10 2.65 -8.34 2.41
CA LEU A 10 3.70 -7.78 1.56
C LEU A 10 4.07 -8.73 0.41
N GLN A 11 4.23 -10.03 0.68
CA GLN A 11 4.57 -11.02 -0.35
C GLN A 11 3.49 -11.12 -1.45
N PHE A 12 2.21 -11.09 -1.07
CA PHE A 12 1.12 -11.10 -2.04
C PHE A 12 0.93 -9.74 -2.72
N ALA A 13 1.24 -8.63 -2.05
CA ALA A 13 1.24 -7.30 -2.66
C ALA A 13 2.31 -7.18 -3.75
N LEU A 14 3.50 -7.74 -3.53
CA LEU A 14 4.57 -7.79 -4.54
C LEU A 14 4.19 -8.68 -5.74
N GLN A 15 3.57 -9.83 -5.51
CA GLN A 15 3.03 -10.65 -6.61
C GLN A 15 1.96 -9.89 -7.40
N GLN A 16 1.05 -9.18 -6.71
CA GLN A 16 0.07 -8.33 -7.38
C GLN A 16 0.74 -7.22 -8.20
N MET A 17 1.70 -6.48 -7.62
CA MET A 17 2.45 -5.44 -8.34
C MET A 17 3.16 -5.99 -9.57
N ALA A 18 3.68 -7.22 -9.53
CA ALA A 18 4.31 -7.86 -10.68
C ALA A 18 3.28 -8.16 -11.79
N ALA A 19 2.05 -8.51 -11.42
CA ALA A 19 0.96 -8.69 -12.37
C ALA A 19 0.46 -7.38 -12.99
N GLU A 20 0.79 -6.22 -12.41
CA GLU A 20 0.54 -4.90 -13.01
C GLU A 20 1.55 -4.54 -14.12
N SER A 21 2.62 -5.32 -14.29
CA SER A 21 3.59 -5.15 -15.38
C SER A 21 3.10 -5.69 -16.72
N TYR A 22 3.59 -5.11 -17.82
CA TYR A 22 3.48 -5.71 -19.16
C TYR A 22 4.53 -6.81 -19.30
N LEU A 23 4.07 -8.06 -19.26
CA LEU A 23 4.93 -9.25 -19.29
C LEU A 23 4.84 -10.00 -20.63
N ASP A 24 4.13 -9.45 -21.60
CA ASP A 24 4.03 -9.98 -22.96
C ASP A 24 5.32 -9.78 -23.77
N GLY A 25 5.60 -10.72 -24.66
CA GLY A 25 6.72 -10.62 -25.61
C GLY A 25 8.14 -10.74 -25.01
N ILE A 26 8.27 -11.15 -23.74
CA ILE A 26 9.57 -11.39 -23.09
C ILE A 26 9.82 -12.87 -22.78
N ASP A 27 11.08 -13.25 -22.55
CA ASP A 27 11.44 -14.57 -22.02
C ASP A 27 11.42 -14.53 -20.48
N TRP A 28 10.42 -15.18 -19.87
CA TRP A 28 10.26 -15.23 -18.42
C TRP A 28 11.36 -16.03 -17.70
N ASN A 29 12.15 -16.83 -18.41
CA ASN A 29 13.32 -17.50 -17.82
C ASN A 29 14.55 -16.58 -17.77
N ASN A 30 14.49 -15.42 -18.42
CA ASN A 30 15.54 -14.42 -18.37
C ASN A 30 15.24 -13.40 -17.27
N ALA A 31 15.90 -13.56 -16.12
CA ALA A 31 15.72 -12.70 -14.95
C ALA A 31 15.91 -11.19 -15.25
N GLU A 32 16.81 -10.81 -16.16
CA GLU A 32 17.00 -9.39 -16.52
C GLU A 32 15.84 -8.82 -17.34
N GLN A 33 15.22 -9.63 -18.21
CA GLN A 33 14.04 -9.19 -18.94
C GLN A 33 12.85 -9.01 -17.98
N VAL A 34 12.66 -9.95 -17.06
CA VAL A 34 11.62 -9.84 -16.02
C VAL A 34 11.87 -8.62 -15.14
N LYS A 35 13.07 -8.44 -14.56
CA LYS A 35 13.41 -7.25 -13.75
C LYS A 35 13.21 -5.94 -14.50
N THR A 36 13.48 -5.92 -15.80
CA THR A 36 13.21 -4.73 -16.63
C THR A 36 11.72 -4.40 -16.67
N GLN A 37 10.85 -5.39 -16.90
CA GLN A 37 9.41 -5.16 -16.88
C GLN A 37 8.85 -4.87 -15.48
N LEU A 38 9.43 -5.43 -14.41
CA LEU A 38 9.03 -5.11 -13.03
C LEU A 38 9.33 -3.65 -12.66
N ARG A 39 10.49 -3.12 -13.09
CA ARG A 39 10.86 -1.71 -12.88
C ARG A 39 10.07 -0.75 -13.75
N LEU A 40 9.64 -1.19 -14.93
CA LEU A 40 8.66 -0.43 -15.72
C LEU A 40 7.27 -0.49 -15.07
N GLY A 41 6.89 -1.63 -14.50
CA GLY A 41 5.58 -1.81 -13.87
C GLY A 41 4.46 -1.57 -14.87
N ASN A 42 3.45 -0.80 -14.46
CA ASN A 42 2.34 -0.39 -15.32
C ASN A 42 2.67 0.68 -16.37
N ASN A 43 3.95 0.82 -16.75
CA ASN A 43 4.38 1.70 -17.84
C ASN A 43 4.67 0.89 -19.10
N ARG A 44 3.78 0.97 -20.10
CA ARG A 44 3.94 0.22 -21.34
C ARG A 44 5.21 0.66 -22.09
N PRO A 45 6.06 -0.29 -22.55
CA PRO A 45 7.22 0.04 -23.36
C PRO A 45 6.84 0.87 -24.60
N GLY A 46 7.59 1.95 -24.86
CA GLY A 46 7.35 2.85 -25.98
C GLY A 46 6.42 4.04 -25.69
N PHE A 47 5.86 4.13 -24.48
CA PHE A 47 4.98 5.22 -24.04
C PHE A 47 5.60 6.04 -22.88
N PRO A 48 5.03 7.21 -22.53
CA PRO A 48 5.47 7.99 -21.38
C PRO A 48 5.38 7.20 -20.06
N GLN A 49 6.48 7.16 -19.30
CA GLN A 49 6.59 6.38 -18.06
C GLN A 49 6.02 7.14 -16.84
N THR A 50 4.70 7.36 -16.83
CA THR A 50 4.01 8.17 -15.81
C THR A 50 3.35 7.36 -14.69
N GLY A 51 3.23 6.04 -14.83
CA GLY A 51 2.65 5.13 -13.85
C GLY A 51 3.55 4.89 -12.63
N ALA A 52 2.95 4.88 -11.45
CA ALA A 52 3.63 4.74 -10.16
C ALA A 52 3.70 3.31 -9.61
N THR A 53 2.96 2.36 -10.20
CA THR A 53 2.94 0.96 -9.77
C THR A 53 4.08 0.22 -10.44
N ARG A 54 5.23 0.19 -9.77
CA ARG A 54 6.46 -0.43 -10.28
C ARG A 54 7.44 -0.77 -9.15
N PHE A 55 8.33 -1.70 -9.42
CA PHE A 55 9.37 -2.11 -8.48
C PHE A 55 10.49 -1.09 -8.38
N THR A 56 11.05 -0.93 -7.19
CA THR A 56 12.33 -0.24 -7.00
C THR A 56 13.50 -1.13 -7.42
N GLY A 57 14.61 -0.47 -7.78
CA GLY A 57 15.83 -1.13 -8.24
C GLY A 57 16.44 -0.44 -9.47
N THR A 58 17.72 -0.68 -9.69
CA THR A 58 18.49 -0.24 -10.86
C THR A 58 19.25 -1.42 -11.45
N ILE A 59 19.82 -1.28 -12.64
CA ILE A 59 20.61 -2.37 -13.25
C ILE A 59 21.83 -2.70 -12.38
N SER A 60 22.45 -1.69 -11.76
CA SER A 60 23.64 -1.84 -10.93
C SER A 60 23.34 -2.19 -9.47
N ASN A 61 22.14 -1.88 -8.99
CA ASN A 61 21.72 -2.09 -7.60
C ASN A 61 20.27 -2.57 -7.60
N GLY A 62 20.08 -3.89 -7.65
CA GLY A 62 18.76 -4.50 -7.53
C GLY A 62 18.19 -4.30 -6.12
N LEU A 63 16.87 -4.13 -6.01
CA LEU A 63 16.18 -3.92 -4.75
C LEU A 63 15.00 -4.91 -4.66
N GLN A 64 13.78 -4.41 -4.82
CA GLN A 64 12.59 -5.27 -4.85
C GLN A 64 12.59 -6.20 -6.07
N ASP A 65 13.04 -5.71 -7.22
CA ASP A 65 13.07 -6.45 -8.48
C ASP A 65 13.94 -7.71 -8.39
N GLN A 66 15.13 -7.58 -7.79
CA GLN A 66 16.05 -8.68 -7.55
C GLN A 66 15.47 -9.69 -6.56
N ALA A 67 14.98 -9.22 -5.40
CA ALA A 67 14.37 -10.10 -4.40
C ALA A 67 13.16 -10.86 -4.96
N PHE A 68 12.42 -10.25 -5.89
CA PHE A 68 11.29 -10.89 -6.55
C PHE A 68 11.74 -12.05 -7.44
N VAL A 69 12.65 -11.83 -8.38
CA VAL A 69 13.07 -12.88 -9.34
C VAL A 69 13.89 -14.00 -8.69
N GLU A 70 14.45 -13.76 -7.50
CA GLU A 70 15.09 -14.81 -6.68
C GLU A 70 14.09 -15.78 -6.06
N ARG A 71 12.84 -15.34 -5.83
CA ARG A 71 11.80 -16.13 -5.16
C ARG A 71 10.69 -16.61 -6.08
N TYR A 72 10.23 -15.75 -6.99
CA TYR A 72 9.05 -16.00 -7.80
C TYR A 72 9.42 -16.23 -9.26
N GLN A 73 8.73 -17.19 -9.86
CA GLN A 73 8.78 -17.48 -11.29
C GLN A 73 7.45 -17.12 -11.93
N ILE A 74 7.47 -16.39 -13.06
CA ILE A 74 6.31 -16.25 -13.92
C ILE A 74 6.15 -17.57 -14.69
N VAL A 75 4.99 -18.21 -14.53
CA VAL A 75 4.65 -19.47 -15.19
C VAL A 75 3.86 -19.22 -16.46
N ASP A 76 2.91 -18.29 -16.38
CA ASP A 76 2.07 -17.90 -17.51
C ASP A 76 1.59 -16.46 -17.34
N HIS A 77 1.34 -15.77 -18.44
CA HIS A 77 0.75 -14.44 -18.46
C HIS A 77 -0.22 -14.35 -19.64
N HIS A 78 -1.40 -13.80 -19.36
CA HIS A 78 -2.40 -13.41 -20.34
C HIS A 78 -2.39 -11.89 -20.44
N ALA A 79 -1.86 -11.39 -21.56
CA ALA A 79 -1.92 -9.98 -21.92
C ALA A 79 -3.36 -9.56 -22.19
N SER A 80 -3.66 -8.26 -22.07
CA SER A 80 -5.00 -7.72 -22.38
C SER A 80 -5.59 -8.30 -23.66
N ASP A 81 -6.70 -9.00 -23.52
CA ASP A 81 -7.55 -9.38 -24.65
C ASP A 81 -8.60 -8.29 -24.96
N ALA A 82 -9.55 -8.58 -25.83
CA ALA A 82 -10.51 -7.57 -26.29
C ALA A 82 -11.50 -7.09 -25.22
N THR A 83 -11.51 -7.76 -24.06
CA THR A 83 -12.30 -7.40 -22.87
C THR A 83 -11.52 -6.49 -21.90
N GLY A 84 -10.20 -6.34 -22.10
CA GLY A 84 -9.27 -5.69 -21.17
C GLY A 84 -8.72 -6.63 -20.08
N PHE A 85 -9.20 -7.88 -20.01
CA PHE A 85 -8.75 -8.85 -19.02
C PHE A 85 -7.27 -9.19 -19.19
N SER A 86 -6.53 -9.18 -18.07
CA SER A 86 -5.15 -9.65 -17.99
C SER A 86 -4.87 -10.30 -16.65
N ALA A 87 -4.04 -11.34 -16.66
CA ALA A 87 -3.69 -12.10 -15.47
C ALA A 87 -2.29 -12.70 -15.58
N THR A 88 -1.67 -12.96 -14.43
CA THR A 88 -0.37 -13.62 -14.34
C THR A 88 -0.43 -14.77 -13.35
N LEU A 89 -0.02 -15.95 -13.80
CA LEU A 89 0.22 -17.12 -12.95
C LEU A 89 1.68 -17.13 -12.51
N MET A 90 1.91 -17.05 -11.21
CA MET A 90 3.24 -17.10 -10.60
C MET A 90 3.40 -18.35 -9.74
N LYS A 91 4.64 -18.77 -9.57
CA LYS A 91 5.04 -19.82 -8.66
C LYS A 91 6.06 -19.29 -7.66
N ASP A 92 5.79 -19.48 -6.38
CA ASP A 92 6.77 -19.25 -5.32
C ASP A 92 7.70 -20.46 -5.23
N ALA A 93 8.99 -20.27 -5.52
CA ALA A 93 10.00 -21.32 -5.50
C ALA A 93 10.32 -21.82 -4.09
N THR A 94 10.00 -21.03 -3.05
CA THR A 94 10.27 -21.37 -1.65
C THR A 94 9.19 -22.30 -1.09
N THR A 95 7.92 -21.99 -1.34
CA THR A 95 6.78 -22.75 -0.82
C THR A 95 6.22 -23.75 -1.84
N ASN A 96 6.63 -23.65 -3.11
CA ASN A 96 6.11 -24.41 -4.24
C ASN A 96 4.59 -24.20 -4.45
N THR A 97 4.06 -23.04 -4.04
CA THR A 97 2.66 -22.65 -4.23
C THR A 97 2.47 -21.78 -5.46
N TYR A 98 1.26 -21.80 -6.02
CA TYR A 98 0.87 -21.01 -7.18
C TYR A 98 -0.01 -19.83 -6.77
N THR A 99 0.18 -18.68 -7.41
CA THR A 99 -0.65 -17.49 -7.23
C THR A 99 -1.16 -17.02 -8.58
N LEU A 100 -2.48 -16.89 -8.71
CA LEU A 100 -3.12 -16.29 -9.87
C LEU A 100 -3.49 -14.85 -9.53
N SER A 101 -2.88 -13.90 -10.24
CA SER A 101 -3.04 -12.47 -9.98
C SER A 101 -3.78 -11.80 -11.12
N PHE A 102 -4.88 -11.12 -10.80
CA PHE A 102 -5.69 -10.37 -11.76
C PHE A 102 -5.31 -8.90 -11.76
N ARG A 103 -4.97 -8.37 -12.92
CA ARG A 103 -4.48 -6.99 -13.05
C ARG A 103 -5.59 -5.97 -12.80
N SER A 104 -5.21 -4.78 -12.34
CA SER A 104 -6.10 -3.63 -12.26
C SER A 104 -6.44 -3.00 -13.62
N LEU A 105 -7.23 -1.93 -13.59
CA LEU A 105 -7.51 -1.12 -14.77
C LEU A 105 -6.28 -0.34 -15.24
N GLU A 106 -6.08 -0.25 -16.55
CA GLU A 106 -5.09 0.66 -17.14
C GLU A 106 -5.73 2.05 -17.37
N TYR A 107 -5.46 3.01 -16.48
CA TYR A 107 -6.20 4.28 -16.42
C TYR A 107 -5.97 5.25 -17.59
N GLN A 108 -4.83 5.15 -18.30
CA GLN A 108 -4.56 6.00 -19.46
C GLN A 108 -5.31 5.50 -20.70
N ASN A 109 -5.52 6.39 -21.67
CA ASN A 109 -5.99 5.95 -22.98
C ASN A 109 -4.96 5.04 -23.65
N GLN A 110 -5.42 4.15 -24.53
CA GLN A 110 -4.54 3.29 -25.34
C GLN A 110 -3.47 4.07 -26.12
N VAL A 111 -3.80 5.27 -26.62
CA VAL A 111 -2.86 6.14 -27.34
C VAL A 111 -1.73 6.68 -26.45
N ASP A 112 -1.94 6.67 -25.13
CA ASP A 112 -0.99 7.11 -24.11
C ASP A 112 -0.34 5.93 -23.37
N GLY A 113 -0.62 4.69 -23.82
CA GLY A 113 0.00 3.47 -23.31
C GLY A 113 -0.85 2.62 -22.37
N GLY A 114 -2.06 3.08 -22.01
CA GLY A 114 -2.99 2.34 -21.13
C GLY A 114 -4.07 1.55 -21.87
N ASP A 115 -5.24 1.41 -21.25
CA ASP A 115 -6.40 0.65 -21.76
C ASP A 115 -7.77 1.18 -21.27
N TRP A 116 -7.87 2.48 -21.03
CA TRP A 116 -9.09 3.12 -20.49
C TRP A 116 -10.37 2.80 -21.26
N GLN A 117 -10.27 2.60 -22.58
CA GLN A 117 -11.39 2.27 -23.45
C GLN A 117 -12.05 0.92 -23.12
N ARG A 118 -11.30 -0.01 -22.52
CA ARG A 118 -11.78 -1.35 -22.14
C ARG A 118 -11.94 -1.49 -20.62
N ASP A 119 -11.09 -0.83 -19.84
CA ASP A 119 -11.14 -0.97 -18.38
C ASP A 119 -11.95 0.13 -17.68
N GLY A 120 -11.99 1.33 -18.26
CA GLY A 120 -12.61 2.51 -17.67
C GLY A 120 -14.13 2.51 -17.74
N LEU A 121 -14.74 3.69 -17.56
CA LEU A 121 -16.19 3.86 -17.66
C LEU A 121 -16.82 3.33 -18.97
N PRO A 122 -16.18 3.44 -20.15
CA PRO A 122 -16.74 2.87 -21.37
C PRO A 122 -16.78 1.33 -21.38
N GLY A 123 -16.02 0.67 -20.52
CA GLY A 123 -15.92 -0.79 -20.45
C GLY A 123 -16.14 -1.35 -19.05
N ALA A 124 -15.20 -2.15 -18.55
CA ALA A 124 -15.35 -2.97 -17.35
C ALA A 124 -15.79 -2.18 -16.10
N ALA A 125 -15.17 -1.03 -15.80
CA ALA A 125 -15.59 -0.21 -14.66
C ALA A 125 -17.02 0.33 -14.84
N GLY A 126 -17.43 0.67 -16.07
CA GLY A 126 -18.81 1.05 -16.37
C GLY A 126 -19.80 -0.09 -16.13
N GLU A 127 -19.43 -1.33 -16.46
CA GLU A 127 -20.24 -2.51 -16.14
C GLU A 127 -20.36 -2.72 -14.63
N ILE A 128 -19.27 -2.58 -13.86
CA ILE A 128 -19.34 -2.66 -12.40
C ILE A 128 -20.26 -1.58 -11.82
N VAL A 129 -20.14 -0.33 -12.28
CA VAL A 129 -21.00 0.76 -11.81
C VAL A 129 -22.47 0.50 -12.16
N GLY A 130 -22.75 0.03 -13.38
CA GLY A 130 -24.11 -0.14 -13.88
C GLY A 130 -24.81 -1.41 -13.38
N THR A 131 -24.11 -2.54 -13.38
CA THR A 131 -24.68 -3.87 -13.12
C THR A 131 -24.02 -4.57 -11.94
N GLY A 132 -22.86 -4.11 -11.48
CA GLY A 132 -22.11 -4.71 -10.38
C GLY A 132 -21.14 -5.80 -10.81
N PHE A 133 -21.01 -6.09 -12.11
CA PHE A 133 -20.11 -7.14 -12.62
C PHE A 133 -19.41 -6.68 -13.90
N ALA A 134 -18.08 -6.80 -13.95
CA ALA A 134 -17.29 -6.66 -15.18
C ALA A 134 -17.50 -7.91 -16.07
N LEU A 135 -18.67 -8.03 -16.69
CA LEU A 135 -19.18 -9.25 -17.31
C LEU A 135 -18.20 -9.84 -18.33
N ALA A 136 -17.71 -9.05 -19.28
CA ALA A 136 -16.79 -9.56 -20.31
C ALA A 136 -15.45 -10.02 -19.71
N GLN A 137 -14.88 -9.26 -18.79
CA GLN A 137 -13.62 -9.66 -18.13
C GLN A 137 -13.80 -10.89 -17.24
N LEU A 138 -14.93 -11.03 -16.56
CA LEU A 138 -15.25 -12.23 -15.76
C LEU A 138 -15.41 -13.47 -16.64
N VAL A 139 -16.01 -13.34 -17.82
CA VAL A 139 -16.06 -14.44 -18.80
C VAL A 139 -14.65 -14.79 -19.27
N SER A 140 -13.83 -13.79 -19.61
CA SER A 140 -12.45 -14.05 -20.03
C SER A 140 -11.61 -14.71 -18.92
N MET A 141 -11.78 -14.26 -17.68
CA MET A 141 -11.16 -14.84 -16.49
C MET A 141 -11.45 -16.33 -16.32
N GLU A 142 -12.73 -16.73 -16.41
CA GLU A 142 -13.12 -18.14 -16.31
C GLU A 142 -12.57 -18.97 -17.48
N ARG A 143 -12.52 -18.40 -18.69
CA ARG A 143 -11.92 -19.04 -19.87
C ARG A 143 -10.42 -19.26 -19.67
N TYR A 144 -9.68 -18.22 -19.28
CA TYR A 144 -8.26 -18.32 -19.01
C TYR A 144 -7.95 -19.35 -17.93
N TYR A 145 -8.73 -19.39 -16.85
CA TYR A 145 -8.54 -20.40 -15.81
C TYR A 145 -8.76 -21.83 -16.33
N ARG A 146 -9.77 -22.06 -17.18
CA ARG A 146 -9.95 -23.37 -17.84
C ARG A 146 -8.77 -23.74 -18.74
N GLU A 147 -8.20 -22.77 -19.46
CA GLU A 147 -7.01 -22.99 -20.30
C GLU A 147 -5.77 -23.34 -19.47
N LEU A 148 -5.56 -22.67 -18.32
CA LEU A 148 -4.50 -23.03 -17.38
C LEU A 148 -4.64 -24.47 -16.89
N LYS A 149 -5.84 -24.88 -16.47
CA LYS A 149 -6.12 -26.25 -16.00
C LYS A 149 -5.97 -27.31 -17.09
N ALA A 150 -6.23 -26.95 -18.34
CA ALA A 150 -6.09 -27.86 -19.47
C ALA A 150 -4.61 -28.18 -19.78
N ASN A 151 -3.68 -27.34 -19.34
CA ASN A 151 -2.25 -27.53 -19.57
C ASN A 151 -1.49 -27.88 -18.26
N PRO A 152 -1.18 -29.16 -18.01
CA PRO A 152 -0.51 -29.58 -16.77
C PRO A 152 0.93 -29.07 -16.62
N LEU A 153 1.53 -28.51 -17.69
CA LEU A 153 2.82 -27.83 -17.62
C LEU A 153 2.70 -26.41 -17.04
N LYS A 154 1.52 -25.78 -17.17
CA LYS A 154 1.22 -24.48 -16.56
C LYS A 154 0.71 -24.67 -15.13
N LEU A 155 -0.41 -25.40 -14.99
CA LEU A 155 -1.03 -25.65 -13.70
C LEU A 155 -1.19 -27.16 -13.46
N PRO A 156 -0.46 -27.76 -12.50
CA PRO A 156 -0.57 -29.18 -12.22
C PRO A 156 -1.99 -29.61 -11.81
N PRO A 157 -2.45 -30.81 -12.17
CA PRO A 157 -3.74 -31.33 -11.73
C PRO A 157 -3.85 -31.34 -10.20
N GLY A 158 -4.94 -30.77 -9.67
CA GLY A 158 -5.17 -30.66 -8.23
C GLY A 158 -4.38 -29.55 -7.52
N ALA A 159 -3.66 -28.68 -8.27
CA ALA A 159 -3.05 -27.49 -7.69
C ALA A 159 -4.14 -26.59 -7.06
N ILE A 160 -3.87 -26.15 -5.83
CA ILE A 160 -4.67 -25.15 -5.11
C ILE A 160 -3.95 -23.81 -5.23
N LEU A 161 -4.69 -22.74 -5.48
CA LEU A 161 -4.18 -21.41 -5.77
C LEU A 161 -4.24 -20.48 -4.56
N ASN A 162 -3.28 -19.59 -4.45
CA ASN A 162 -3.54 -18.27 -3.89
C ASN A 162 -4.06 -17.36 -5.01
N VAL A 163 -4.81 -16.32 -4.64
CA VAL A 163 -5.32 -15.34 -5.60
C VAL A 163 -4.99 -13.94 -5.14
N THR A 164 -4.63 -13.05 -6.05
CA THR A 164 -4.51 -11.63 -5.73
C THR A 164 -5.26 -10.76 -6.73
N GLY A 165 -5.68 -9.58 -6.28
CA GLY A 165 -6.30 -8.59 -7.15
C GLY A 165 -6.23 -7.19 -6.58
N TYR A 166 -5.88 -6.21 -7.41
CA TYR A 166 -5.84 -4.80 -7.04
C TYR A 166 -6.91 -4.00 -7.80
N SER A 167 -7.65 -3.11 -7.13
CA SER A 167 -8.67 -2.26 -7.79
C SER A 167 -9.72 -3.10 -8.55
N LEU A 168 -9.86 -2.93 -9.87
CA LEU A 168 -10.66 -3.79 -10.77
C LEU A 168 -10.28 -5.27 -10.65
N GLY A 169 -9.00 -5.59 -10.52
CA GLY A 169 -8.53 -6.96 -10.28
C GLY A 169 -9.02 -7.53 -8.95
N GLY A 170 -9.28 -6.68 -7.94
CA GLY A 170 -9.91 -7.09 -6.68
C GLY A 170 -11.36 -7.55 -6.85
N HIS A 171 -12.09 -6.93 -7.78
CA HIS A 171 -13.44 -7.38 -8.17
C HIS A 171 -13.39 -8.77 -8.81
N LEU A 172 -12.47 -8.97 -9.76
CA LEU A 172 -12.24 -10.27 -10.40
C LEU A 172 -11.84 -11.34 -9.38
N ALA A 173 -10.87 -11.03 -8.50
CA ALA A 173 -10.43 -11.93 -7.43
C ALA A 173 -11.58 -12.32 -6.49
N THR A 174 -12.46 -11.37 -6.14
CA THR A 174 -13.62 -11.60 -5.29
C THR A 174 -14.63 -12.55 -5.93
N VAL A 175 -14.92 -12.38 -7.23
CA VAL A 175 -15.83 -13.28 -7.95
C VAL A 175 -15.20 -14.65 -8.14
N PHE A 176 -13.95 -14.70 -8.62
CA PHE A 176 -13.19 -15.93 -8.80
C PHE A 176 -13.16 -16.77 -7.53
N THR A 177 -12.92 -16.13 -6.38
CA THR A 177 -12.85 -16.82 -5.09
C THR A 177 -14.15 -17.47 -4.69
N GLN A 178 -15.28 -16.81 -4.97
CA GLN A 178 -16.59 -17.41 -4.74
C GLN A 178 -16.83 -18.60 -5.67
N LEU A 179 -16.49 -18.48 -6.95
CA LEU A 179 -16.72 -19.53 -7.94
C LEU A 179 -15.84 -20.77 -7.73
N HIS A 180 -14.63 -20.58 -7.18
CA HIS A 180 -13.59 -21.60 -7.04
C HIS A 180 -13.12 -21.83 -5.60
N ALA A 181 -13.97 -21.59 -4.59
CA ALA A 181 -13.58 -21.65 -3.18
C ALA A 181 -12.85 -22.96 -2.77
N ASN A 182 -13.20 -24.09 -3.37
CA ASN A 182 -12.56 -25.39 -3.09
C ASN A 182 -11.14 -25.53 -3.68
N GLU A 183 -10.77 -24.66 -4.61
CA GLU A 183 -9.49 -24.67 -5.33
C GLU A 183 -8.58 -23.53 -4.87
N ILE A 184 -8.97 -22.81 -3.82
CA ILE A 184 -8.28 -21.61 -3.32
C ILE A 184 -7.86 -21.81 -1.87
N VAL A 185 -6.60 -21.52 -1.57
CA VAL A 185 -6.07 -21.46 -0.22
C VAL A 185 -6.52 -20.15 0.42
N ALA A 186 -6.11 -19.02 -0.17
CA ALA A 186 -6.38 -17.67 0.29
C ALA A 186 -6.39 -16.69 -0.88
N THR A 187 -7.12 -15.59 -0.70
CA THR A 187 -7.23 -14.48 -1.65
C THR A 187 -6.87 -13.19 -0.94
N TYR A 188 -6.01 -12.38 -1.55
CA TYR A 188 -5.62 -11.07 -1.05
C TYR A 188 -6.03 -10.00 -2.04
N THR A 189 -6.99 -9.15 -1.64
CA THR A 189 -7.38 -8.00 -2.47
C THR A 189 -6.80 -6.72 -1.91
N PHE A 190 -6.21 -5.89 -2.75
CA PHE A 190 -5.61 -4.60 -2.37
C PHE A 190 -6.47 -3.48 -2.95
N ASN A 191 -7.01 -2.60 -2.11
CA ASN A 191 -7.91 -1.51 -2.55
C ASN A 191 -8.95 -2.00 -3.58
N GLY A 192 -9.46 -3.22 -3.38
CA GLY A 192 -10.29 -3.92 -4.35
C GLY A 192 -11.75 -3.47 -4.29
N GLY A 193 -12.41 -3.41 -5.44
CA GLY A 193 -13.87 -3.36 -5.48
C GLY A 193 -14.48 -4.73 -5.21
N GLY A 194 -15.59 -4.79 -4.50
CA GLY A 194 -16.41 -6.01 -4.37
C GLY A 194 -17.23 -6.30 -5.63
N ARG A 195 -18.12 -7.28 -5.53
CA ARG A 195 -19.08 -7.61 -6.61
C ARG A 195 -20.48 -7.03 -6.37
N GLY A 196 -21.30 -7.00 -7.41
CA GLY A 196 -22.73 -6.75 -7.29
C GLY A 196 -23.51 -7.91 -6.68
N GLY A 197 -24.80 -7.69 -6.45
CA GLY A 197 -25.76 -8.76 -6.09
C GLY A 197 -26.44 -9.35 -7.31
N ILE A 198 -27.14 -10.47 -7.16
CA ILE A 198 -27.90 -11.11 -8.25
C ILE A 198 -29.29 -11.58 -7.79
N ASN A 199 -30.34 -11.09 -8.47
CA ASN A 199 -31.74 -11.32 -8.09
C ASN A 199 -32.51 -12.26 -9.05
N GLY A 200 -31.98 -12.52 -10.24
CA GLY A 200 -32.51 -13.45 -11.24
C GLY A 200 -31.75 -14.78 -11.27
N GLY A 201 -31.80 -15.48 -12.41
CA GLY A 201 -31.24 -16.83 -12.56
C GLY A 201 -32.17 -17.95 -12.08
N THR A 202 -31.67 -19.19 -12.04
CA THR A 202 -32.47 -20.35 -11.62
C THR A 202 -32.86 -20.24 -10.14
N SER A 203 -34.16 -20.36 -9.86
CA SER A 203 -34.68 -20.30 -8.48
C SER A 203 -34.19 -21.47 -7.64
N GLY A 204 -33.82 -21.20 -6.38
CA GLY A 204 -33.34 -22.20 -5.43
C GLY A 204 -31.83 -22.45 -5.45
N LEU A 205 -31.10 -21.93 -6.44
CA LEU A 205 -29.64 -21.96 -6.45
C LEU A 205 -29.04 -20.92 -5.48
N SER A 206 -27.83 -21.23 -5.00
CA SER A 206 -27.04 -20.27 -4.24
C SER A 206 -26.72 -19.04 -5.08
N GLU A 207 -26.40 -17.91 -4.45
CA GLU A 207 -25.98 -16.71 -5.19
C GLU A 207 -24.75 -16.97 -6.07
N THR A 208 -23.76 -17.69 -5.54
CA THR A 208 -22.56 -18.13 -6.27
C THR A 208 -22.89 -18.97 -7.49
N ASP A 209 -23.83 -19.92 -7.37
CA ASP A 209 -24.22 -20.75 -8.52
C ASP A 209 -24.97 -19.95 -9.57
N ARG A 210 -25.78 -18.95 -9.18
CA ARG A 210 -26.45 -18.05 -10.12
C ARG A 210 -25.46 -17.11 -10.81
N ILE A 211 -24.38 -16.70 -10.15
CA ILE A 211 -23.27 -15.99 -10.81
C ILE A 211 -22.62 -16.91 -11.85
N ARG A 212 -22.37 -18.19 -11.52
CA ARG A 212 -21.84 -19.16 -12.47
C ARG A 212 -22.75 -19.33 -13.69
N GLU A 213 -24.06 -19.46 -13.48
CA GLU A 213 -25.05 -19.49 -14.57
C GLU A 213 -25.01 -18.22 -15.43
N MET A 214 -24.89 -17.05 -14.80
CA MET A 214 -24.81 -15.76 -15.49
C MET A 214 -23.59 -15.68 -16.41
N LEU A 215 -22.41 -16.07 -15.91
CA LEU A 215 -21.19 -16.05 -16.70
C LEU A 215 -21.23 -17.07 -17.85
N GLN A 216 -21.75 -18.28 -17.60
CA GLN A 216 -21.92 -19.28 -18.67
C GLN A 216 -22.88 -18.79 -19.75
N PHE A 217 -24.02 -18.20 -19.36
CA PHE A 217 -24.98 -17.65 -20.31
C PHE A 217 -24.35 -16.54 -21.16
N ALA A 218 -23.62 -15.61 -20.53
CA ALA A 218 -22.95 -14.54 -21.25
C ALA A 218 -21.88 -15.08 -22.21
N GLU A 219 -21.09 -16.08 -21.79
CA GLU A 219 -20.11 -16.75 -22.63
C GLU A 219 -20.75 -17.40 -23.87
N ASP A 220 -21.81 -18.20 -23.68
CA ASP A 220 -22.52 -18.87 -24.78
C ASP A 220 -23.01 -17.84 -25.80
N GLN A 221 -23.60 -16.73 -25.33
CA GLN A 221 -24.07 -15.65 -26.19
C GLN A 221 -22.94 -14.91 -26.91
N ILE A 222 -21.77 -14.72 -26.29
CA ILE A 222 -20.60 -14.14 -26.97
C ILE A 222 -20.11 -15.10 -28.05
N LEU A 223 -20.05 -16.41 -27.78
CA LEU A 223 -19.59 -17.41 -28.73
C LEU A 223 -20.56 -17.64 -29.90
N ASP A 224 -21.85 -17.35 -29.74
CA ASP A 224 -22.78 -17.33 -30.86
C ASP A 224 -22.39 -16.26 -31.92
N TRP A 225 -21.81 -15.13 -31.49
CA TRP A 225 -21.33 -14.05 -32.36
C TRP A 225 -19.88 -14.22 -32.78
N ASP A 226 -19.02 -14.73 -31.91
CA ASP A 226 -17.61 -15.06 -32.16
C ASP A 226 -17.33 -16.53 -31.83
N PRO A 227 -17.69 -17.47 -32.73
CA PRO A 227 -17.55 -18.92 -32.47
C PRO A 227 -16.12 -19.38 -32.23
N THR A 228 -15.14 -18.59 -32.66
CA THR A 228 -13.71 -18.86 -32.44
C THR A 228 -13.20 -18.35 -31.10
N GLY A 229 -13.97 -17.51 -30.39
CA GLY A 229 -13.55 -16.84 -29.16
C GLY A 229 -12.35 -15.93 -29.39
N ASN A 230 -12.22 -15.31 -30.56
CA ASN A 230 -11.14 -14.39 -30.88
C ASN A 230 -11.07 -13.24 -29.87
N VAL A 231 -12.20 -12.72 -29.38
CA VAL A 231 -12.24 -11.63 -28.39
C VAL A 231 -11.52 -11.98 -27.08
N PHE A 232 -11.38 -13.26 -26.74
CA PHE A 232 -10.70 -13.74 -25.53
C PHE A 232 -9.25 -14.13 -25.78
N ARG A 233 -8.75 -13.98 -27.01
CA ARG A 233 -7.38 -14.38 -27.34
C ARG A 233 -6.37 -13.45 -26.67
N ASP A 234 -5.38 -14.04 -26.01
CA ASP A 234 -4.20 -13.37 -25.47
C ASP A 234 -3.63 -12.31 -26.44
N GLY A 235 -3.50 -11.08 -25.96
CA GLY A 235 -2.99 -9.94 -26.73
C GLY A 235 -3.92 -9.40 -27.82
N ASN A 236 -5.20 -9.79 -27.85
CA ASN A 236 -6.15 -9.20 -28.79
C ASN A 236 -6.45 -7.72 -28.42
N GLY A 237 -6.00 -6.80 -29.28
CA GLY A 237 -6.22 -5.35 -29.13
C GLY A 237 -7.61 -4.83 -29.49
N GLY A 238 -8.57 -5.69 -29.85
CA GLY A 238 -9.96 -5.29 -30.13
C GLY A 238 -10.67 -4.72 -28.90
N ASN A 239 -11.88 -4.17 -29.05
CA ASN A 239 -12.67 -3.64 -27.94
C ASN A 239 -14.12 -4.14 -28.01
N ILE A 240 -14.44 -5.14 -27.21
CA ILE A 240 -15.79 -5.75 -27.18
C ILE A 240 -16.88 -4.75 -26.76
N TYR A 241 -16.57 -3.76 -25.93
CA TYR A 241 -17.53 -2.75 -25.45
C TYR A 241 -17.96 -1.77 -26.55
N SER A 242 -17.22 -1.70 -27.65
CA SER A 242 -17.61 -0.90 -28.83
C SER A 242 -18.56 -1.64 -29.77
N GLU A 243 -18.78 -2.93 -29.54
CA GLU A 243 -19.55 -3.80 -30.43
C GLU A 243 -21.05 -3.77 -30.09
N GLN A 244 -21.88 -3.42 -31.09
CA GLN A 244 -23.34 -3.35 -30.89
C GLN A 244 -23.95 -4.70 -30.47
N TRP A 245 -23.39 -5.82 -30.96
CA TRP A 245 -23.89 -7.15 -30.59
C TRP A 245 -23.61 -7.46 -29.11
N TYR A 246 -22.50 -6.98 -28.55
CA TYR A 246 -22.17 -7.19 -27.13
C TYR A 246 -23.12 -6.43 -26.20
N GLU A 247 -23.55 -5.22 -26.57
CA GLU A 247 -24.62 -4.52 -25.86
C GLU A 247 -25.93 -5.35 -25.81
N GLY A 248 -26.22 -6.09 -26.88
CA GLY A 248 -27.31 -7.07 -26.90
C GLY A 248 -27.11 -8.20 -25.89
N VAL A 249 -25.91 -8.80 -25.85
CA VAL A 249 -25.55 -9.85 -24.89
C VAL A 249 -25.69 -9.35 -23.44
N ARG A 250 -25.15 -8.17 -23.14
CA ARG A 250 -25.28 -7.53 -21.82
C ARG A 250 -26.73 -7.33 -21.45
N GLY A 251 -27.55 -6.79 -22.36
CA GLY A 251 -28.97 -6.55 -22.14
C GLY A 251 -29.75 -7.82 -21.80
N GLN A 252 -29.51 -8.92 -22.53
CA GLN A 252 -30.15 -10.21 -22.25
C GLN A 252 -29.70 -10.78 -20.90
N THR A 253 -28.40 -10.69 -20.60
CA THR A 253 -27.83 -11.14 -19.33
C THR A 253 -28.45 -10.37 -18.16
N VAL A 254 -28.52 -9.05 -18.25
CA VAL A 254 -29.15 -8.20 -17.22
C VAL A 254 -30.64 -8.53 -17.06
N PHE A 255 -31.36 -8.77 -18.15
CA PHE A 255 -32.78 -9.12 -18.10
C PHE A 255 -33.01 -10.45 -17.36
N GLN A 256 -32.20 -11.47 -17.67
CA GLN A 256 -32.34 -12.83 -17.14
C GLN A 256 -31.87 -12.93 -15.67
N PHE A 257 -30.74 -12.32 -15.35
CA PHE A 257 -30.07 -12.49 -14.06
C PHE A 257 -30.26 -11.34 -13.09
N ARG A 258 -30.75 -10.18 -13.56
CA ARG A 258 -31.09 -9.00 -12.75
C ARG A 258 -29.99 -8.67 -11.71
N PRO A 259 -28.73 -8.48 -12.16
CA PRO A 259 -27.66 -8.11 -11.26
C PRO A 259 -27.90 -6.69 -10.72
N THR A 260 -27.37 -6.40 -9.53
CA THR A 260 -27.52 -5.10 -8.87
C THR A 260 -26.16 -4.51 -8.55
N SER A 261 -25.97 -3.23 -8.86
CA SER A 261 -24.78 -2.49 -8.46
C SER A 261 -24.81 -2.14 -6.97
N SER A 262 -23.63 -2.13 -6.35
CA SER A 262 -23.41 -1.67 -4.98
C SER A 262 -22.09 -0.90 -4.93
N PHE A 263 -21.94 0.13 -5.75
CA PHE A 263 -20.64 0.75 -6.04
C PHE A 263 -20.15 1.75 -4.99
N LEU A 264 -21.02 2.22 -4.08
CA LEU A 264 -20.63 3.20 -3.05
C LEU A 264 -20.06 2.50 -1.79
N PRO A 265 -18.91 2.93 -1.26
CA PRO A 265 -18.42 2.52 0.06
C PRO A 265 -19.20 3.18 1.24
N PRO A 266 -19.25 2.55 2.42
CA PRO A 266 -18.89 1.16 2.65
C PRO A 266 -19.91 0.23 1.99
N GLY A 267 -19.40 -0.82 1.36
CA GLY A 267 -20.17 -1.89 0.78
C GLY A 267 -20.72 -2.85 1.83
N GLN A 268 -21.20 -4.00 1.36
CA GLN A 268 -21.72 -5.07 2.21
C GLN A 268 -20.64 -6.14 2.45
N ILE A 269 -20.49 -6.57 3.70
CA ILE A 269 -19.68 -7.76 4.02
C ILE A 269 -20.40 -9.02 3.54
N GLY A 270 -19.77 -9.76 2.64
CA GLY A 270 -20.27 -11.03 2.14
C GLY A 270 -20.17 -12.15 3.17
N SER A 271 -21.12 -13.10 3.13
CA SER A 271 -21.22 -14.20 4.10
C SER A 271 -21.16 -15.60 3.49
N ALA A 272 -21.04 -15.72 2.17
CA ALA A 272 -20.83 -17.01 1.51
C ALA A 272 -19.44 -17.57 1.83
N PRO A 273 -19.23 -18.91 1.81
CA PRO A 273 -17.96 -19.54 2.18
C PRO A 273 -16.72 -19.03 1.43
N GLY A 274 -16.88 -18.52 0.21
CA GLY A 274 -15.79 -17.89 -0.54
C GLY A 274 -15.24 -16.63 0.13
N PHE A 275 -16.05 -15.87 0.86
CA PHE A 275 -15.60 -14.64 1.54
C PHE A 275 -14.69 -14.92 2.74
N GLU A 276 -14.82 -16.07 3.39
CA GLU A 276 -13.93 -16.48 4.49
C GLU A 276 -12.47 -16.69 4.04
N LYS A 277 -12.24 -16.79 2.72
CA LYS A 277 -10.91 -16.92 2.10
C LYS A 277 -10.31 -15.59 1.65
N ILE A 278 -11.07 -14.49 1.73
CA ILE A 278 -10.66 -13.18 1.24
C ILE A 278 -10.16 -12.34 2.41
N THR A 279 -8.86 -12.05 2.39
CA THR A 279 -8.27 -10.98 3.18
C THR A 279 -8.29 -9.71 2.34
N GLN A 280 -9.14 -8.75 2.70
CA GLN A 280 -9.24 -7.48 1.99
C GLN A 280 -8.39 -6.42 2.67
N LEU A 281 -7.38 -5.91 1.98
CA LEU A 281 -6.46 -4.89 2.47
C LEU A 281 -6.81 -3.55 1.85
N VAL A 282 -7.11 -2.57 2.70
CA VAL A 282 -7.54 -1.22 2.29
C VAL A 282 -6.54 -0.20 2.83
N GLY A 283 -5.88 0.53 1.93
CA GLY A 283 -5.05 1.67 2.30
C GLY A 283 -5.91 2.75 2.93
N GLN A 284 -5.52 3.21 4.10
CA GLN A 284 -6.19 4.29 4.81
C GLN A 284 -5.16 5.24 5.42
N ALA A 285 -5.21 6.51 5.01
CA ALA A 285 -4.46 7.56 5.68
C ALA A 285 -5.10 7.94 7.01
N THR A 286 -4.31 8.58 7.89
CA THR A 286 -4.76 8.94 9.25
C THR A 286 -5.99 9.84 9.26
N HIS A 287 -6.16 10.69 8.25
CA HIS A 287 -7.27 11.63 8.14
C HIS A 287 -7.65 11.87 6.67
N ASN A 288 -8.90 12.29 6.43
CA ASN A 288 -9.41 12.75 5.13
C ASN A 288 -9.35 11.75 3.95
N ASP A 289 -9.19 10.46 4.19
CA ASP A 289 -9.15 9.47 3.12
C ASP A 289 -10.54 8.91 2.77
N GLN A 290 -11.20 9.48 1.77
CA GLN A 290 -12.44 8.89 1.25
C GLN A 290 -12.12 7.78 0.24
N SER A 291 -12.40 6.54 0.61
CA SER A 291 -12.42 5.44 -0.35
C SER A 291 -13.61 5.58 -1.32
N TYR A 292 -13.35 5.48 -2.62
CA TYR A 292 -14.39 5.48 -3.67
C TYR A 292 -14.56 4.12 -4.35
N VAL A 293 -13.49 3.32 -4.39
CA VAL A 293 -13.47 1.99 -5.02
C VAL A 293 -13.18 0.92 -3.99
N ALA A 294 -12.14 1.10 -3.18
CA ALA A 294 -11.86 0.22 -2.06
C ALA A 294 -13.09 0.14 -1.14
N ASN A 295 -13.38 -1.06 -0.62
CA ASN A 295 -14.50 -1.27 0.30
C ASN A 295 -15.89 -0.98 -0.33
N SER A 296 -16.02 -1.00 -1.66
CA SER A 296 -17.31 -0.98 -2.37
C SER A 296 -17.81 -2.40 -2.65
N GLY A 297 -19.08 -2.55 -3.03
CA GLY A 297 -19.65 -3.83 -3.47
C GLY A 297 -19.98 -4.78 -2.33
N ILE A 298 -20.18 -6.05 -2.66
CA ILE A 298 -20.21 -7.16 -1.71
C ILE A 298 -18.80 -7.77 -1.70
N HIS A 299 -18.14 -7.70 -0.55
CA HIS A 299 -16.70 -7.90 -0.43
C HIS A 299 -16.31 -8.61 0.89
N GLY A 300 -15.02 -8.92 1.08
CA GLY A 300 -14.50 -9.57 2.30
C GLY A 300 -14.37 -8.58 3.46
N ASP A 301 -14.07 -9.06 4.67
CA ASP A 301 -13.89 -8.17 5.83
C ASP A 301 -12.64 -7.27 5.63
N PRO A 302 -12.78 -5.93 5.61
CA PRO A 302 -11.65 -5.04 5.34
C PRO A 302 -10.70 -4.95 6.54
N THR A 303 -9.42 -5.15 6.27
CA THR A 303 -8.30 -4.80 7.14
C THR A 303 -7.66 -3.53 6.60
N THR A 304 -7.68 -2.47 7.38
CA THR A 304 -7.08 -1.18 7.02
C THR A 304 -5.57 -1.25 7.19
N ILE A 305 -4.82 -0.63 6.29
CA ILE A 305 -3.36 -0.50 6.36
C ILE A 305 -3.02 0.98 6.26
N PHE A 306 -2.21 1.48 7.20
CA PHE A 306 -1.73 2.86 7.13
C PHE A 306 -1.08 3.15 5.78
N ILE A 307 -1.40 4.30 5.20
CA ILE A 307 -0.68 4.90 4.06
C ILE A 307 -0.51 6.40 4.29
N GLU A 308 0.48 7.01 3.65
CA GLU A 308 0.66 8.46 3.70
C GLU A 308 -0.43 9.18 2.91
N ASP A 309 -1.04 10.19 3.52
CA ASP A 309 -2.18 10.92 2.99
C ASP A 309 -1.87 11.58 1.63
N GLN A 310 -2.75 11.37 0.66
CA GLN A 310 -2.63 11.95 -0.67
C GLN A 310 -3.80 12.92 -0.94
N PRO A 311 -3.62 13.92 -1.82
CA PRO A 311 -4.73 14.79 -2.21
C PRO A 311 -5.91 13.98 -2.77
N ASN A 312 -7.09 14.08 -2.13
CA ASN A 312 -8.31 13.43 -2.61
C ASN A 312 -8.69 13.81 -4.05
N VAL A 313 -8.37 15.04 -4.44
CA VAL A 313 -8.64 15.62 -5.76
C VAL A 313 -7.48 16.56 -6.10
N ASP A 314 -6.77 16.29 -7.19
CA ASP A 314 -5.90 17.26 -7.85
C ASP A 314 -6.52 17.67 -9.19
N GLY A 315 -6.60 18.97 -9.49
CA GLY A 315 -7.15 19.48 -10.75
C GLY A 315 -8.67 19.31 -10.92
N LEU A 316 -9.11 18.82 -12.10
CA LEU A 316 -10.53 18.53 -12.40
C LEU A 316 -10.95 17.12 -11.97
N GLY A 317 -10.09 16.44 -11.21
CA GLY A 317 -10.50 15.31 -10.39
C GLY A 317 -10.70 13.99 -11.10
N GLY A 318 -9.90 13.69 -12.14
CA GLY A 318 -9.43 12.37 -12.65
C GLY A 318 -10.39 11.18 -12.81
N LEU A 319 -11.39 11.06 -11.94
CA LEU A 319 -12.59 10.29 -12.11
C LEU A 319 -13.18 10.57 -13.50
N PHE A 320 -13.35 9.51 -14.27
CA PHE A 320 -13.99 9.53 -15.59
C PHE A 320 -13.14 10.12 -16.74
N GLY A 321 -11.80 10.11 -16.62
CA GLY A 321 -10.90 10.39 -17.75
C GLY A 321 -10.61 11.87 -18.00
N GLN A 322 -10.81 12.73 -16.99
CA GLN A 322 -10.43 14.15 -17.01
C GLN A 322 -8.99 14.35 -16.51
N SER A 323 -8.35 15.47 -16.84
CA SER A 323 -7.02 15.83 -16.34
C SER A 323 -7.04 16.12 -14.83
N GLY A 324 -6.12 15.49 -14.10
CA GLY A 324 -5.99 15.59 -12.64
C GLY A 324 -5.67 14.24 -12.00
N SER A 325 -4.94 14.23 -10.89
CA SER A 325 -4.67 13.01 -10.13
C SER A 325 -5.80 12.82 -9.12
N PHE A 326 -6.75 11.94 -9.43
CA PHE A 326 -7.79 11.51 -8.51
C PHE A 326 -7.48 10.08 -8.07
N GLY A 327 -7.64 9.78 -6.77
CA GLY A 327 -7.41 8.43 -6.24
C GLY A 327 -5.94 8.03 -6.17
N THR A 328 -5.01 8.96 -5.95
CA THR A 328 -3.61 8.63 -5.62
C THR A 328 -3.51 7.78 -4.36
N THR A 329 -4.39 8.02 -3.38
CA THR A 329 -4.56 7.20 -2.18
C THR A 329 -4.97 5.75 -2.49
N HIS A 330 -5.56 5.52 -3.67
CA HIS A 330 -5.91 4.18 -4.14
C HIS A 330 -4.68 3.37 -4.56
N SER A 331 -3.49 3.94 -4.68
CA SER A 331 -2.31 3.24 -5.20
C SER A 331 -1.83 2.10 -4.29
N ILE A 332 -1.66 0.90 -4.87
CA ILE A 332 -1.00 -0.23 -4.20
C ILE A 332 0.46 0.08 -3.81
N THR A 333 1.12 1.04 -4.47
CA THR A 333 2.48 1.44 -4.13
C THR A 333 2.59 1.93 -2.68
N LEU A 334 1.61 2.71 -2.21
CA LEU A 334 1.57 3.22 -0.83
C LEU A 334 1.41 2.08 0.19
N LEU A 335 0.56 1.10 -0.12
CA LEU A 335 0.38 -0.11 0.69
C LEU A 335 1.68 -0.90 0.81
N VAL A 336 2.38 -1.10 -0.31
CA VAL A 336 3.61 -1.89 -0.35
C VAL A 336 4.73 -1.20 0.43
N ASP A 337 4.86 0.12 0.33
CA ASP A 337 5.89 0.88 1.05
C ASP A 337 5.64 0.85 2.57
N SER A 338 4.37 0.98 2.98
CA SER A 338 3.97 0.87 4.39
C SER A 338 4.21 -0.53 4.93
N LEU A 339 3.76 -1.57 4.22
CA LEU A 339 3.98 -2.98 4.61
C LEU A 339 5.47 -3.34 4.67
N ALA A 340 6.30 -2.79 3.78
CA ALA A 340 7.74 -3.02 3.78
C ALA A 340 8.43 -2.45 5.04
N LEU A 341 8.01 -1.26 5.49
CA LEU A 341 8.52 -0.68 6.73
C LEU A 341 7.95 -1.40 7.95
N MET A 342 6.68 -1.80 7.95
CA MET A 342 6.10 -2.61 9.03
C MET A 342 6.83 -3.94 9.20
N GLU A 343 7.18 -4.61 8.09
CA GLU A 343 7.99 -5.83 8.12
C GLU A 343 9.37 -5.56 8.75
N LEU A 344 9.98 -4.41 8.46
CA LEU A 344 11.25 -4.01 9.10
C LEU A 344 11.07 -3.79 10.60
N PHE A 345 10.02 -3.09 11.03
CA PHE A 345 9.73 -2.90 12.45
C PHE A 345 9.57 -4.25 13.17
N GLN A 346 8.87 -5.21 12.58
CA GLN A 346 8.76 -6.57 13.14
C GLN A 346 10.09 -7.34 13.11
N LYS A 347 11.01 -7.03 12.19
CA LYS A 347 12.39 -7.56 12.19
C LYS A 347 13.24 -6.99 13.30
N VAL A 348 13.04 -5.73 13.65
CA VAL A 348 13.68 -5.12 14.82
C VAL A 348 13.08 -5.75 16.08
N ASP A 349 11.76 -5.74 16.21
CA ASP A 349 11.01 -6.24 17.37
C ASP A 349 9.81 -7.11 16.92
N GLY A 350 9.95 -8.42 17.04
CA GLY A 350 8.93 -9.39 16.63
C GLY A 350 7.67 -9.42 17.50
N THR A 351 7.59 -8.61 18.57
CA THR A 351 6.41 -8.51 19.43
C THR A 351 5.44 -7.42 19.01
N LEU A 352 5.84 -6.56 18.07
CA LEU A 352 5.00 -5.46 17.58
C LEU A 352 3.82 -5.97 16.75
N ASP A 353 2.63 -5.51 17.13
CA ASP A 353 1.43 -5.63 16.33
C ASP A 353 1.30 -4.48 15.33
N GLN A 354 0.37 -4.64 14.37
CA GLN A 354 0.11 -3.67 13.33
C GLN A 354 -0.29 -2.30 13.91
N ALA A 355 -1.24 -2.27 14.85
CA ALA A 355 -1.78 -1.02 15.41
C ALA A 355 -0.70 -0.18 16.10
N THR A 356 0.25 -0.82 16.79
CA THR A 356 1.39 -0.13 17.42
C THR A 356 2.31 0.51 16.38
N ILE A 357 2.61 -0.20 15.29
CA ILE A 357 3.47 0.31 14.22
C ILE A 357 2.79 1.47 13.49
N GLU A 358 1.52 1.33 13.13
CA GLU A 358 0.75 2.37 12.46
C GLU A 358 0.60 3.62 13.34
N GLY A 359 0.41 3.44 14.64
CA GLY A 359 0.41 4.54 15.60
C GLY A 359 1.74 5.31 15.62
N ILE A 360 2.87 4.61 15.47
CA ILE A 360 4.20 5.22 15.34
C ILE A 360 4.32 6.01 14.04
N PHE A 361 3.88 5.44 12.91
CA PHE A 361 3.92 6.14 11.60
C PHE A 361 3.07 7.41 11.64
N ALA A 362 1.84 7.33 12.17
CA ALA A 362 0.97 8.49 12.36
C ALA A 362 1.57 9.56 13.28
N ALA A 363 2.41 9.18 14.23
CA ALA A 363 3.09 10.11 15.13
C ALA A 363 4.43 10.63 14.58
N ALA A 364 4.90 10.12 13.44
CA ALA A 364 6.19 10.49 12.86
C ALA A 364 6.14 11.83 12.10
N SER A 365 4.97 12.23 11.59
CA SER A 365 4.77 13.52 10.90
C SER A 365 3.43 14.16 11.25
N SER A 366 3.34 15.48 11.09
CA SER A 366 2.08 16.26 11.06
C SER A 366 1.74 16.76 9.66
N GLN A 367 2.45 16.29 8.62
CA GLN A 367 2.09 16.65 7.25
C GLN A 367 0.77 16.00 6.88
N THR A 368 -0.06 16.71 6.13
CA THR A 368 -1.33 16.19 5.63
C THR A 368 -1.40 16.34 4.12
N GLY A 369 -2.19 15.46 3.50
CA GLY A 369 -2.77 15.70 2.20
C GLY A 369 -3.63 16.96 2.22
N SER A 370 -3.51 17.82 1.22
CA SER A 370 -4.46 18.89 0.97
C SER A 370 -4.69 19.04 -0.52
N GLY A 371 -5.94 19.14 -0.94
CA GLY A 371 -6.33 19.30 -2.33
C GLY A 371 -7.46 20.31 -2.45
N VAL A 372 -7.34 21.24 -3.39
CA VAL A 372 -8.40 22.18 -3.75
C VAL A 372 -8.64 22.05 -5.25
N VAL A 373 -9.91 21.92 -5.67
CA VAL A 373 -10.28 21.83 -7.08
C VAL A 373 -9.65 22.99 -7.87
N GLY A 374 -8.82 22.66 -8.87
CA GLY A 374 -8.12 23.64 -9.71
C GLY A 374 -6.73 24.11 -9.23
N LEU A 375 -6.22 23.62 -8.10
CA LEU A 375 -4.85 23.84 -7.63
C LEU A 375 -4.15 22.49 -7.37
N ALA A 376 -2.84 22.45 -7.58
CA ALA A 376 -2.02 21.29 -7.22
C ALA A 376 -2.11 21.03 -5.71
N GLY A 377 -2.51 19.82 -5.34
CA GLY A 377 -2.54 19.39 -3.94
C GLY A 377 -1.15 19.10 -3.38
N LEU A 378 -1.01 19.12 -2.06
CA LEU A 378 0.18 18.63 -1.35
C LEU A 378 -0.14 17.28 -0.72
N ALA A 379 0.78 16.33 -0.78
CA ALA A 379 0.73 15.07 -0.05
C ALA A 379 1.40 15.19 1.33
N GLU A 380 1.03 14.27 2.22
CA GLU A 380 1.93 13.74 3.25
C GLU A 380 2.92 12.81 2.55
N GLY A 381 4.21 12.90 2.88
CA GLY A 381 5.20 12.06 2.22
C GLY A 381 6.46 11.82 3.02
N ASN A 382 6.39 12.00 4.35
CA ASN A 382 7.55 11.84 5.22
C ASN A 382 7.26 11.10 6.54
N SER A 383 6.10 10.46 6.67
CA SER A 383 5.76 9.68 7.87
C SER A 383 6.54 8.37 7.88
N LEU A 384 6.61 7.68 6.74
CA LEU A 384 7.40 6.46 6.63
C LEU A 384 8.90 6.77 6.69
N GLU A 385 9.34 7.85 6.03
CA GLU A 385 10.73 8.32 6.00
C GLU A 385 11.20 8.71 7.41
N ASN A 386 10.44 9.51 8.15
CA ASN A 386 10.81 9.90 9.50
C ASN A 386 10.88 8.69 10.45
N ALA A 387 9.97 7.73 10.33
CA ALA A 387 9.99 6.51 11.13
C ALA A 387 11.20 5.61 10.79
N LEU A 388 11.53 5.47 9.51
CA LEU A 388 12.71 4.77 9.03
C LEU A 388 14.00 5.46 9.48
N ASP A 389 14.04 6.80 9.41
CA ASP A 389 15.20 7.61 9.78
C ASP A 389 15.59 7.44 11.25
N VAL A 390 14.62 7.21 12.15
CA VAL A 390 14.92 6.93 13.55
C VAL A 390 15.71 5.62 13.68
N LEU A 391 15.26 4.55 13.01
CA LEU A 391 15.99 3.27 12.99
C LEU A 391 17.35 3.42 12.29
N GLY A 392 17.37 4.10 11.15
CA GLY A 392 18.55 4.37 10.35
C GLY A 392 19.63 5.09 11.14
N LYS A 393 19.30 6.22 11.77
CA LYS A 393 20.25 6.98 12.60
C LYS A 393 20.82 6.12 13.71
N ILE A 394 19.99 5.36 14.43
CA ILE A 394 20.44 4.56 15.57
C ILE A 394 21.36 3.40 15.12
N LEU A 395 21.01 2.70 14.05
CA LEU A 395 21.62 1.42 13.69
C LEU A 395 22.68 1.51 12.58
N VAL A 396 22.60 2.53 11.72
CA VAL A 396 23.46 2.65 10.53
C VAL A 396 24.47 3.79 10.73
N PRO A 397 25.78 3.52 10.70
CA PRO A 397 26.80 4.56 10.83
C PRO A 397 26.72 5.61 9.70
N ASN A 398 26.81 6.90 10.06
CA ASN A 398 26.73 8.04 9.13
C ASN A 398 25.46 8.06 8.28
N TYR A 399 24.35 7.57 8.83
CA TYR A 399 23.05 7.57 8.16
C TYR A 399 22.63 8.99 7.75
N THR A 400 22.17 9.12 6.52
CA THR A 400 21.61 10.36 5.99
C THR A 400 20.09 10.29 5.96
N PRO A 401 19.38 11.39 6.21
CA PRO A 401 17.91 11.39 6.15
C PRO A 401 17.35 10.85 4.83
N THR A 402 16.25 10.10 4.92
CA THR A 402 15.54 9.58 3.75
C THR A 402 14.84 10.73 3.03
N PRO A 403 15.08 10.91 1.71
CA PRO A 403 14.45 12.00 0.97
C PRO A 403 12.97 11.70 0.70
N SER A 404 12.14 12.72 0.90
CA SER A 404 10.68 12.70 0.71
C SER A 404 10.23 13.79 -0.26
N GLY A 405 9.08 13.56 -0.91
CA GLY A 405 8.38 14.56 -1.71
C GLY A 405 6.98 14.85 -1.19
N ARG A 406 6.40 15.98 -1.61
CA ARG A 406 5.03 16.38 -1.22
C ARG A 406 4.15 16.73 -2.43
N GLN A 407 4.69 16.64 -3.63
CA GLN A 407 3.89 16.83 -4.83
C GLN A 407 3.02 15.60 -5.06
N THR A 408 1.90 15.81 -5.72
CA THR A 408 1.07 14.70 -6.22
C THR A 408 1.93 13.69 -6.99
N ASN A 409 1.76 12.40 -6.69
CA ASN A 409 2.54 11.27 -7.25
C ASN A 409 4.02 11.20 -6.82
N ASP A 410 4.50 12.01 -5.88
CA ASP A 410 5.88 11.87 -5.37
C ASP A 410 6.08 10.50 -4.69
N PHE A 411 5.02 9.87 -4.17
CA PHE A 411 5.05 8.48 -3.69
C PHE A 411 5.51 7.48 -4.77
N GLY A 412 5.41 7.82 -6.06
CA GLY A 412 5.86 7.02 -7.20
C GLY A 412 7.22 7.43 -7.77
N ASN A 413 7.87 8.45 -7.18
CA ASN A 413 9.14 8.99 -7.67
C ASN A 413 10.29 8.04 -7.32
N LEU A 414 10.95 7.49 -8.35
CA LEU A 414 12.03 6.52 -8.16
C LEU A 414 13.26 7.10 -7.46
N THR A 415 13.46 8.43 -7.45
CA THR A 415 14.54 9.04 -6.68
C THR A 415 14.31 8.83 -5.18
N PHE A 416 13.10 9.09 -4.71
CA PHE A 416 12.72 8.93 -3.30
C PHE A 416 12.58 7.46 -2.94
N ARG A 417 11.80 6.70 -3.72
CA ARG A 417 11.55 5.29 -3.43
C ARG A 417 12.81 4.43 -3.46
N ASN A 418 13.71 4.61 -4.43
CA ASN A 418 14.96 3.81 -4.44
C ASN A 418 15.82 4.10 -3.20
N GLN A 419 15.86 5.35 -2.72
CA GLN A 419 16.58 5.69 -1.51
C GLN A 419 15.90 5.11 -0.27
N PHE A 420 14.57 5.20 -0.16
CA PHE A 420 13.80 4.57 0.90
C PHE A 420 14.08 3.06 1.00
N TYR A 421 14.03 2.33 -0.12
CA TYR A 421 14.33 0.88 -0.12
C TYR A 421 15.81 0.57 0.11
N THR A 422 16.72 1.47 -0.28
CA THR A 422 18.15 1.33 0.06
C THR A 422 18.33 1.42 1.57
N HIS A 423 17.75 2.43 2.22
CA HIS A 423 17.80 2.59 3.68
C HIS A 423 17.12 1.43 4.42
N LEU A 424 16.00 0.89 3.91
CA LEU A 424 15.40 -0.34 4.45
C LEU A 424 16.41 -1.50 4.47
N GLN A 425 17.17 -1.69 3.38
CA GLN A 425 18.17 -2.76 3.31
C GLN A 425 19.39 -2.48 4.19
N GLU A 426 19.83 -1.24 4.29
CA GLU A 426 20.93 -0.85 5.19
C GLU A 426 20.59 -1.12 6.65
N VAL A 427 19.37 -0.77 7.10
CA VAL A 427 18.91 -1.09 8.46
C VAL A 427 18.80 -2.61 8.64
N LYS A 428 18.21 -3.35 7.67
CA LYS A 428 18.14 -4.82 7.71
C LYS A 428 19.54 -5.46 7.82
N ALA A 429 20.53 -4.91 7.12
CA ALA A 429 21.91 -5.39 7.17
C ALA A 429 22.59 -5.04 8.50
N ALA A 430 22.38 -3.82 9.00
CA ALA A 430 22.94 -3.34 10.27
C ALA A 430 22.44 -4.14 11.48
N LEU A 431 21.18 -4.59 11.46
CA LEU A 431 20.65 -5.50 12.48
C LEU A 431 21.48 -6.79 12.58
N ASN A 432 22.06 -7.29 11.49
CA ASN A 432 22.90 -8.49 11.45
C ASN A 432 22.30 -9.70 12.22
N GLY A 433 20.97 -9.87 12.12
CA GLY A 433 20.22 -10.92 12.80
C GLY A 433 19.92 -10.67 14.29
N GLN A 434 20.35 -9.54 14.85
CA GLN A 434 19.96 -9.08 16.18
C GLN A 434 18.53 -8.53 16.16
N THR A 435 17.90 -8.56 17.32
CA THR A 435 16.60 -7.96 17.59
C THR A 435 16.74 -6.95 18.72
N HIS A 436 15.98 -5.87 18.67
CA HIS A 436 15.89 -4.87 19.72
C HIS A 436 14.44 -4.75 20.17
N GLN A 437 14.19 -4.03 21.27
CA GLN A 437 12.82 -3.77 21.70
C GLN A 437 12.41 -2.37 21.23
N ILE A 438 11.29 -2.27 20.53
CA ILE A 438 10.69 -0.98 20.18
C ILE A 438 9.60 -0.67 21.19
N VAL A 439 9.74 0.45 21.88
CA VAL A 439 8.70 0.95 22.78
C VAL A 439 8.06 2.18 22.15
N SER A 440 6.79 2.05 21.77
CA SER A 440 5.99 3.18 21.29
C SER A 440 5.75 4.17 22.44
N LEU A 441 6.00 5.46 22.18
CA LEU A 441 5.69 6.55 23.11
C LEU A 441 4.31 7.16 22.82
N VAL A 442 3.63 6.66 21.79
CA VAL A 442 2.27 7.04 21.41
C VAL A 442 1.32 6.78 22.57
N ASN A 443 0.54 7.79 22.96
CA ASN A 443 -0.37 7.76 24.10
C ASN A 443 0.29 7.45 25.46
N MET A 444 1.62 7.40 25.55
CA MET A 444 2.32 7.21 26.82
C MET A 444 2.29 8.53 27.62
N PRO A 445 1.89 8.51 28.91
CA PRO A 445 1.92 9.72 29.73
C PRO A 445 3.33 10.32 29.81
N VAL A 446 3.44 11.64 29.64
CA VAL A 446 4.73 12.36 29.67
C VAL A 446 5.53 12.11 30.95
N GLU A 447 4.86 11.93 32.09
CA GLU A 447 5.50 11.61 33.36
C GLU A 447 6.13 10.21 33.37
N THR A 448 5.53 9.25 32.66
CA THR A 448 6.07 7.90 32.47
C THR A 448 7.30 7.93 31.58
N ILE A 449 7.25 8.66 30.46
CA ILE A 449 8.39 8.84 29.55
C ILE A 449 9.58 9.45 30.30
N LYS A 450 9.33 10.53 31.06
CA LYS A 450 10.34 11.18 31.91
C LYS A 450 10.88 10.22 32.96
N GLY A 451 10.01 9.45 33.62
CA GLY A 451 10.43 8.43 34.60
C GLY A 451 11.39 7.40 34.02
N HIS A 452 11.14 6.92 32.79
CA HIS A 452 12.05 6.02 32.09
C HIS A 452 13.36 6.71 31.67
N ALA A 453 13.32 7.97 31.22
CA ALA A 453 14.51 8.74 30.88
C ALA A 453 15.43 9.03 32.10
N LEU A 454 14.92 8.91 33.33
CA LEU A 454 15.70 9.04 34.57
C LEU A 454 16.36 7.73 35.02
N LEU A 455 16.02 6.59 34.41
CA LEU A 455 16.67 5.33 34.74
C LEU A 455 18.16 5.36 34.37
N PRO A 456 19.01 4.64 35.11
CA PRO A 456 20.40 4.46 34.73
C PRO A 456 20.51 3.53 33.50
N GLU A 457 21.74 3.34 33.01
CA GLU A 457 22.10 2.32 32.00
C GLU A 457 21.44 2.50 30.61
N GLU A 458 21.43 1.44 29.81
CA GLU A 458 21.04 1.42 28.39
C GLU A 458 19.59 1.85 28.16
N ALA A 459 18.66 1.39 29.03
CA ALA A 459 17.24 1.75 28.91
C ALA A 459 17.04 3.25 29.07
N GLY A 460 17.63 3.87 30.09
CA GLY A 460 17.53 5.32 30.27
C GLY A 460 18.13 6.11 29.11
N THR A 461 19.26 5.65 28.57
CA THR A 461 19.94 6.32 27.44
C THR A 461 19.07 6.30 26.18
N ALA A 462 18.39 5.20 25.88
CA ALA A 462 17.49 5.10 24.74
C ALA A 462 16.31 6.10 24.85
N TYR A 463 15.71 6.24 26.04
CA TYR A 463 14.64 7.22 26.27
C TYR A 463 15.15 8.65 26.19
N ARG A 464 16.33 8.94 26.76
CA ARG A 464 16.97 10.27 26.65
C ARG A 464 17.25 10.64 25.20
N TYR A 465 17.70 9.69 24.39
CA TYR A 465 17.87 9.90 22.95
C TYR A 465 16.55 10.21 22.24
N ALA A 466 15.49 9.45 22.51
CA ALA A 466 14.18 9.69 21.90
C ALA A 466 13.60 11.05 22.29
N VAL A 467 13.72 11.44 23.56
CA VAL A 467 13.29 12.77 24.05
C VAL A 467 14.10 13.89 23.40
N LYS A 468 15.44 13.77 23.37
CA LYS A 468 16.32 14.76 22.73
C LYS A 468 15.99 14.95 21.26
N ASN A 469 15.72 13.88 20.51
CA ASN A 469 15.45 13.92 19.08
C ASN A 469 13.96 14.01 18.69
N LEU A 470 13.06 14.10 19.68
CA LEU A 470 11.61 14.13 19.48
C LEU A 470 11.05 12.93 18.68
N ASN A 471 11.59 11.74 18.95
CA ASN A 471 11.19 10.49 18.30
C ASN A 471 9.91 9.92 18.93
N PRO A 472 8.93 9.42 18.15
CA PRO A 472 7.68 8.87 18.70
C PRO A 472 7.83 7.46 19.31
N PHE A 473 9.03 6.88 19.28
CA PHE A 473 9.35 5.58 19.85
C PHE A 473 10.82 5.51 20.30
N VAL A 474 11.13 4.48 21.09
CA VAL A 474 12.45 4.17 21.63
C VAL A 474 12.92 2.82 21.11
N VAL A 475 14.22 2.65 20.86
CA VAL A 475 14.85 1.36 20.52
C VAL A 475 15.73 0.91 21.68
N VAL A 476 15.19 0.11 22.59
CA VAL A 476 15.91 -0.40 23.76
C VAL A 476 16.82 -1.55 23.37
N GLY A 477 18.06 -1.54 23.89
CA GLY A 477 19.09 -2.55 23.60
C GLY A 477 19.89 -2.29 22.33
N ALA A 478 19.76 -1.12 21.71
CA ALA A 478 20.65 -0.65 20.64
C ALA A 478 21.88 0.05 21.22
N ASP A 479 22.96 0.15 20.42
CA ASP A 479 24.19 0.85 20.80
C ASP A 479 24.08 2.35 20.53
N TYR A 480 24.09 3.14 21.61
CA TYR A 480 24.03 4.60 21.55
C TYR A 480 25.39 5.29 21.76
N THR A 481 26.49 4.53 21.88
CA THR A 481 27.82 5.07 22.21
C THR A 481 28.30 6.14 21.22
N GLN A 482 27.92 6.03 19.94
CA GLN A 482 28.23 7.04 18.92
C GLN A 482 27.58 8.42 19.16
N PHE A 483 26.49 8.46 19.94
CA PHE A 483 25.80 9.70 20.32
C PHE A 483 26.25 10.24 21.68
N HIS A 484 27.22 9.57 22.30
CA HIS A 484 27.70 9.85 23.65
C HIS A 484 28.93 10.77 23.63
N ASN A 485 28.87 11.86 22.86
CA ASN A 485 30.03 12.70 22.57
C ASN A 485 30.07 13.94 23.48
N PRO A 486 31.08 14.05 24.36
CA PRO A 486 31.05 13.40 25.68
C PRO A 486 29.92 13.96 26.58
N GLY A 487 29.00 13.08 26.99
CA GLY A 487 27.97 13.37 27.99
C GLY A 487 26.63 13.89 27.44
N ASP A 488 26.47 13.90 26.12
CA ASP A 488 25.34 14.51 25.41
C ASP A 488 23.97 13.85 25.65
N LEU A 489 23.99 12.63 26.21
CA LEU A 489 22.84 11.86 26.64
C LEU A 489 22.90 11.52 28.13
N ASP A 490 23.92 11.98 28.85
CA ASP A 490 24.06 11.74 30.28
C ASP A 490 23.26 12.74 31.08
N LEU A 491 22.67 12.25 32.18
CA LEU A 491 22.07 13.12 33.17
C LEU A 491 23.15 14.03 33.77
N TYR A 492 22.83 15.32 33.88
CA TYR A 492 23.70 16.30 34.49
C TYR A 492 23.93 15.98 35.97
N ASP A 493 25.21 15.84 36.35
CA ASP A 493 25.64 15.65 37.73
C ASP A 493 26.27 16.96 38.24
N PRO A 494 25.60 17.70 39.15
CA PRO A 494 26.12 18.97 39.67
C PRO A 494 27.38 18.80 40.52
N SER A 495 27.70 17.59 40.99
CA SER A 495 28.89 17.33 41.81
C SER A 495 30.15 17.19 40.97
N THR A 496 30.03 16.67 39.75
CA THR A 496 31.15 16.48 38.82
C THR A 496 31.15 17.49 37.68
N GLY A 497 30.02 18.14 37.41
CA GLY A 497 29.82 19.03 36.27
C GLY A 497 29.68 18.29 34.94
N ASN A 498 29.55 16.96 34.96
CA ASN A 498 29.44 16.11 33.78
C ASN A 498 27.97 15.90 33.38
N GLY A 499 27.76 15.50 32.13
CA GLY A 499 26.43 15.31 31.52
C GLY A 499 25.81 16.63 31.06
N SER A 500 24.82 16.55 30.17
CA SER A 500 24.15 17.73 29.60
C SER A 500 22.65 17.74 29.84
N ILE A 501 22.04 16.61 30.20
CA ILE A 501 20.59 16.49 30.36
C ILE A 501 20.18 16.79 31.80
N THR A 502 19.63 17.98 32.04
CA THR A 502 19.09 18.37 33.37
C THR A 502 17.67 17.82 33.58
N LEU A 503 17.19 17.86 34.84
CA LEU A 503 15.81 17.46 35.16
C LEU A 503 14.79 18.40 34.52
N GLU A 504 15.08 19.70 34.51
CA GLU A 504 14.25 20.73 33.87
C GLU A 504 14.20 20.52 32.34
N TYR A 505 15.35 20.23 31.71
CA TYR A 505 15.40 19.89 30.30
C TYR A 505 14.50 18.68 29.99
N LEU A 506 14.63 17.59 30.75
CA LEU A 506 13.81 16.39 30.53
C LEU A 506 12.31 16.67 30.70
N LYS A 507 11.93 17.45 31.72
CA LYS A 507 10.53 17.80 31.97
C LYS A 507 9.92 18.49 30.73
N ASP A 508 10.56 19.55 30.26
CA ASP A 508 9.97 20.37 29.20
C ASP A 508 10.12 19.73 27.82
N ARG A 509 11.25 19.05 27.57
CA ARG A 509 11.48 18.35 26.31
C ARG A 509 10.55 17.15 26.14
N THR A 510 10.24 16.44 27.23
CA THR A 510 9.23 15.37 27.20
C THR A 510 7.83 15.93 26.99
N ALA A 511 7.50 17.11 27.54
CA ALA A 511 6.24 17.79 27.27
C ALA A 511 6.13 18.19 25.79
N PHE A 512 7.22 18.68 25.18
CA PHE A 512 7.27 18.97 23.74
C PHE A 512 7.07 17.70 22.91
N LEU A 513 7.78 16.61 23.21
CA LEU A 513 7.56 15.33 22.54
C LEU A 513 6.10 14.86 22.64
N GLY A 514 5.51 14.91 23.83
CA GLY A 514 4.10 14.57 24.04
C GLY A 514 3.17 15.42 23.17
N LYS A 515 3.42 16.74 23.10
CA LYS A 515 2.61 17.64 22.27
C LYS A 515 2.81 17.40 20.77
N LYS A 516 4.03 17.10 20.33
CA LYS A 516 4.31 16.71 18.94
C LYS A 516 3.55 15.45 18.56
N ILE A 517 3.59 14.41 19.39
CA ILE A 517 2.82 13.18 19.14
C ILE A 517 1.33 13.49 19.05
N GLU A 518 0.78 14.26 19.99
CA GLU A 518 -0.64 14.66 19.98
C GLU A 518 -1.02 15.41 18.70
N VAL A 519 -0.22 16.40 18.29
CA VAL A 519 -0.46 17.23 17.10
C VAL A 519 -0.37 16.41 15.82
N ASN A 520 0.63 15.53 15.72
CA ASN A 520 0.83 14.62 14.59
C ASN A 520 -0.37 13.67 14.47
N GLN A 521 -0.76 13.01 15.57
CA GLN A 521 -1.91 12.10 15.56
C GLN A 521 -3.26 12.78 15.32
N ALA A 522 -3.40 14.06 15.64
CA ALA A 522 -4.63 14.81 15.37
C ALA A 522 -4.57 15.59 14.04
N ASN A 523 -3.41 15.60 13.36
CA ASN A 523 -3.15 16.36 12.14
C ASN A 523 -3.63 17.83 12.17
N THR A 524 -3.45 18.50 13.32
CA THR A 524 -3.94 19.89 13.53
C THR A 524 -2.99 20.97 12.97
N GLY A 525 -1.95 20.58 12.22
CA GLY A 525 -0.97 21.52 11.64
C GLY A 525 -0.28 22.41 12.69
N GLY A 526 -0.14 21.92 13.93
CA GLY A 526 0.50 22.63 15.04
C GLY A 526 -0.20 23.91 15.51
N SER A 527 -1.37 24.27 14.98
CA SER A 527 -1.91 25.63 15.10
C SER A 527 -2.69 25.93 16.40
N LEU A 528 -3.02 24.92 17.21
CA LEU A 528 -3.80 25.07 18.45
C LEU A 528 -3.00 24.68 19.69
N SER A 529 -1.97 25.46 20.01
CA SER A 529 -1.21 25.35 21.27
C SER A 529 -1.17 26.67 22.01
N LEU A 530 -1.33 26.61 23.34
CA LEU A 530 -1.16 27.75 24.26
C LEU A 530 0.32 27.96 24.68
N ILE A 531 1.21 27.07 24.24
CA ILE A 531 2.66 27.16 24.41
C ILE A 531 3.28 27.07 23.02
N TYR A 532 4.20 27.98 22.71
CA TYR A 532 5.00 27.90 21.50
C TYR A 532 6.18 26.96 21.73
N TYR A 533 6.28 25.92 20.91
CA TYR A 533 7.39 24.98 20.95
C TYR A 533 8.25 25.14 19.71
N LYS A 534 9.58 25.17 19.88
CA LYS A 534 10.52 25.21 18.76
C LYS A 534 11.74 24.36 19.04
N ASP A 535 12.11 23.57 18.05
CA ASP A 535 13.39 22.90 18.00
C ASP A 535 14.25 23.50 16.88
N ASN A 536 15.35 24.18 17.24
CA ASN A 536 16.17 24.87 16.24
C ASN A 536 16.98 23.90 15.37
N ASP A 537 17.38 22.75 15.91
CA ASP A 537 18.18 21.76 15.18
C ASP A 537 17.37 21.07 14.08
N SER A 538 16.15 20.62 14.39
CA SER A 538 15.24 20.02 13.39
C SER A 538 14.40 21.03 12.61
N GLY A 539 14.29 22.27 13.11
CA GLY A 539 13.38 23.29 12.57
C GLY A 539 11.90 23.03 12.86
N TYR A 540 11.57 22.06 13.72
CA TYR A 540 10.18 21.71 14.03
C TYR A 540 9.54 22.70 15.02
N GLU A 541 8.31 23.13 14.74
CA GLU A 541 7.60 24.13 15.54
C GLU A 541 6.11 23.78 15.74
N ILE A 542 5.57 24.18 16.90
CA ILE A 542 4.15 24.07 17.24
C ILE A 542 3.71 25.40 17.87
N GLY A 543 2.57 25.94 17.42
CA GLY A 543 2.02 27.21 17.89
C GLY A 543 2.50 28.41 17.09
N LEU A 544 2.06 29.61 17.49
CA LEU A 544 2.37 30.87 16.81
C LEU A 544 3.46 31.64 17.56
N SER A 545 4.57 31.95 16.88
CA SER A 545 5.72 32.67 17.46
C SER A 545 5.39 34.09 17.95
N ASP A 546 4.38 34.71 17.34
CA ASP A 546 4.04 36.12 17.55
C ASP A 546 2.91 36.33 18.58
N ALA A 547 2.37 35.24 19.14
CA ALA A 547 1.39 35.31 20.20
C ALA A 547 2.08 35.51 21.56
N PRO A 548 1.48 36.27 22.50
CA PRO A 548 2.03 36.49 23.85
C PRO A 548 1.86 35.24 24.74
N LEU A 549 2.45 34.12 24.32
CA LEU A 549 2.36 32.81 24.96
C LEU A 549 3.71 32.40 25.56
N SER A 550 3.68 31.52 26.56
CA SER A 550 4.89 30.83 27.07
C SER A 550 5.63 30.12 25.94
N GLN A 551 6.97 30.05 26.02
CA GLN A 551 7.82 29.52 24.95
C GLN A 551 8.78 28.45 25.47
N MET A 552 8.87 27.35 24.73
CA MET A 552 9.85 26.29 24.96
C MET A 552 10.70 26.12 23.70
N THR A 553 11.93 26.61 23.76
CA THR A 553 12.88 26.59 22.64
C THR A 553 14.08 25.72 23.01
N PHE A 554 14.50 24.84 22.10
CA PHE A 554 15.62 23.91 22.28
C PHE A 554 16.55 23.90 21.08
N GLY A 555 17.73 23.30 21.23
CA GLY A 555 18.65 23.05 20.10
C GLY A 555 19.49 24.27 19.70
N SER A 556 19.63 25.26 20.58
CA SER A 556 20.69 26.28 20.43
C SER A 556 21.38 26.53 21.77
N ALA A 557 22.70 26.38 21.81
CA ALA A 557 23.48 26.52 23.05
C ALA A 557 23.35 27.89 23.76
N THR A 558 22.79 28.90 23.08
CA THR A 558 22.65 30.28 23.57
C THR A 558 21.22 30.73 23.85
N ASP A 559 20.20 30.02 23.35
CA ASP A 559 18.81 30.50 23.38
C ASP A 559 17.79 29.42 23.78
N GLU A 560 18.22 28.36 24.49
CA GLU A 560 17.27 27.42 25.08
C GLU A 560 16.40 28.13 26.14
N THR A 561 15.09 28.03 25.96
CA THR A 561 14.12 28.54 26.93
C THR A 561 13.47 27.34 27.59
N ILE A 562 13.98 27.01 28.78
CA ILE A 562 13.54 25.91 29.63
C ILE A 562 12.81 26.55 30.83
N ASN A 563 11.62 26.03 31.14
CA ASN A 563 10.62 26.38 32.16
C ASN A 563 9.28 26.96 31.67
N GLY A 564 9.04 27.02 30.35
CA GLY A 564 7.72 27.37 29.78
C GLY A 564 7.28 28.81 29.99
#